data_AF-A0A651I391-F1
#
_entry.id   AF-A0A651I391-F1
#
_cell.length_a   1.000
_cell.length_b   1.000
_cell.length_c   1.000
_cell.angle_alpha   90.00
_cell.angle_beta   90.00
_cell.angle_gamma   90.00
#
_symmetry.space_group_name_H-M   'P 1'
#
loop_
_entity.id
_entity.type
_entity.pdbx_description
1 polymer ?
#
loop_
_entity_poly.entity_id
_entity_poly.type
_entity_poly.pdbx_seq_one_letter_code
_entity_poly.pdbx_strand_id
1 'polypeptide(L)'
;MGLGQLTIVILIIAAALTALTGLVMKRNENWLVSYLQHATGSLFIFSGWVKVVDPMGTGFKLEQYFAEFQATFEGTWFSFIAPLFPMMGNYALAMSVVVIIVEILLGIMLILGMWRKFTAWAFFLLVAFFTFLTGFTYLTGYVPSGVNFFQFSQWGEYNPTNMRVTDCGCFGDFIVIEPKVSFFKDLILLVPAIFFLFTYGKMHQLFNEKVRHIVVVASSIILLVYAFSNFAWNLPHIDFRAFHEGADIRTQLNLERDAAANVQVVAWDLKNNETGEVIRLSTEEYFANLTSYRETHSVVRQIQSEPEIEETKVSDFMINDLEGFDVTDDFLEYSGHSIMIVTYNLPGSTIRESQTVMDSIFAIDSITMVGQDGMDSLIVIERLDEVIEREEEIITYNWNERFNRHFHEKIIPFVNAASERGVQIVLVSGEGNTHKLESFQREMGMENVSFYFADDILLKTIIRSSPGVVWWHDGVILKKWHKSRLPEFQSIETDLLAER
;
A
#
# COMPACT_ATOMS: atom_id res chain seq x y z
N MET A 1 -1.51 14.78 -13.00
CA MET A 1 -1.78 14.70 -14.46
C MET A 1 -2.74 13.55 -14.69
N GLY A 2 -3.91 13.78 -15.30
CA GLY A 2 -4.91 12.72 -15.48
C GLY A 2 -4.58 11.75 -16.62
N LEU A 3 -5.20 10.56 -16.62
CA LEU A 3 -5.03 9.54 -17.68
C LEU A 3 -5.32 10.09 -19.10
N GLY A 4 -6.33 10.95 -19.24
CA GLY A 4 -6.66 11.58 -20.51
C GLY A 4 -5.55 12.49 -21.05
N GLN A 5 -4.92 13.28 -20.18
CA GLN A 5 -3.79 14.13 -20.56
C GLN A 5 -2.58 13.28 -20.96
N LEU A 6 -2.29 12.24 -20.17
CA LEU A 6 -1.19 11.31 -20.46
C LEU A 6 -1.35 10.63 -21.82
N THR A 7 -2.55 10.11 -22.11
CA THR A 7 -2.83 9.44 -23.39
C THR A 7 -2.67 10.40 -24.58
N ILE A 8 -3.14 11.65 -24.47
CA ILE A 8 -2.92 12.67 -25.51
C ILE A 8 -1.43 12.92 -25.76
N VAL A 9 -0.65 13.11 -24.69
CA VAL A 9 0.80 13.33 -24.79
C VAL A 9 1.49 12.15 -25.49
N ILE A 10 1.12 10.92 -25.12
CA ILE A 10 1.67 9.70 -25.74
C ILE A 10 1.31 9.62 -27.22
N LEU A 11 0.07 9.94 -27.61
CA LEU A 11 -0.36 9.94 -29.01
C LEU A 11 0.38 11.00 -29.84
N ILE A 12 0.65 12.18 -29.27
CA ILE A 12 1.44 13.24 -29.91
C ILE A 12 2.89 12.78 -30.10
N ILE A 13 3.51 12.21 -29.06
CA ILE A 13 4.87 11.65 -29.13
C ILE A 13 4.93 10.55 -30.20
N ALA A 14 3.95 9.65 -30.22
CA ALA A 14 3.86 8.61 -31.22
C ALA A 14 3.77 9.17 -32.64
N ALA A 15 2.94 10.18 -32.87
CA ALA A 15 2.82 10.84 -34.18
C ALA A 15 4.16 11.47 -34.61
N ALA A 16 4.84 12.16 -33.69
CA ALA A 16 6.14 12.75 -33.95
C ALA A 16 7.20 11.67 -34.29
N LEU A 17 7.23 10.57 -33.54
CA LEU A 17 8.12 9.44 -33.81
C LEU A 17 7.80 8.78 -35.16
N THR A 18 6.53 8.57 -35.51
CA THR A 18 6.14 8.02 -36.81
C THR A 18 6.53 8.93 -37.96
N ALA A 19 6.37 10.25 -37.80
CA ALA A 19 6.80 11.23 -38.78
C ALA A 19 8.33 11.18 -38.96
N LEU A 20 9.08 11.08 -37.86
CA LEU A 20 10.54 10.93 -37.89
C LEU A 20 10.97 9.65 -38.62
N THR A 21 10.35 8.50 -38.30
CA THR A 21 10.72 7.22 -38.92
C THR A 21 10.31 7.13 -40.39
N GLY A 22 9.20 7.77 -40.76
CA GLY A 22 8.68 7.78 -42.13
C GLY A 22 9.39 8.79 -43.04
N LEU A 23 9.51 10.04 -42.60
CA LEU A 23 10.01 11.14 -43.42
C LEU A 23 11.55 11.22 -43.41
N VAL A 24 12.17 11.04 -42.25
CA VAL A 24 13.63 11.21 -42.10
C VAL A 24 14.35 9.89 -42.32
N MET A 25 13.91 8.82 -41.66
CA MET A 25 14.60 7.52 -41.74
C MET A 25 14.17 6.67 -42.95
N LYS A 26 13.05 7.01 -43.62
CA LYS A 26 12.47 6.27 -44.75
C LYS A 26 12.35 4.75 -44.49
N ARG A 27 11.97 4.37 -43.27
CA ARG A 27 11.88 2.97 -42.82
C ARG A 27 10.46 2.50 -42.48
N ASN A 28 9.44 3.27 -42.87
CA ASN A 28 8.04 2.88 -42.66
C ASN A 28 7.57 1.99 -43.82
N GLU A 29 7.17 0.76 -43.52
CA GLU A 29 6.43 -0.09 -44.47
C GLU A 29 4.94 0.27 -44.46
N ASN A 30 4.37 0.52 -43.28
CA ASN A 30 2.98 0.94 -43.12
C ASN A 30 2.85 1.99 -42.00
N TRP A 31 2.37 3.17 -42.36
CA TRP A 31 2.20 4.30 -41.45
C TRP A 31 1.32 3.99 -40.23
N LEU A 32 0.23 3.24 -40.41
CA LEU A 32 -0.67 2.88 -39.31
C LEU A 32 0.00 1.92 -38.33
N VAL A 33 0.67 0.89 -38.84
CA VAL A 33 1.37 -0.10 -37.99
C VAL A 33 2.50 0.59 -37.23
N SER A 34 3.29 1.43 -37.90
CA SER A 34 4.36 2.22 -37.28
C SER A 34 3.85 3.20 -36.23
N TYR A 35 2.68 3.82 -36.44
CA TYR A 35 2.04 4.68 -35.45
C TYR A 35 1.60 3.92 -34.22
N LEU A 36 0.86 2.82 -34.40
CA LEU A 36 0.44 1.97 -33.28
C LEU A 36 1.65 1.42 -32.52
N GLN A 37 2.72 1.05 -33.22
CA GLN A 37 3.95 0.53 -32.65
C GLN A 37 4.67 1.58 -31.78
N HIS A 38 4.72 2.84 -32.22
CA HIS A 38 5.27 3.94 -31.40
C HIS A 38 4.36 4.34 -30.25
N ALA A 39 3.03 4.30 -30.44
CA ALA A 39 2.06 4.62 -29.40
C ALA A 39 2.09 3.61 -28.25
N THR A 40 1.98 2.32 -28.55
CA THR A 40 2.04 1.27 -27.52
C THR A 40 3.42 1.16 -26.90
N GLY A 41 4.48 1.33 -27.71
CA GLY A 41 5.86 1.35 -27.22
C GLY A 41 6.13 2.49 -26.22
N SER A 42 5.69 3.71 -26.55
CA SER A 42 5.84 4.89 -25.69
C SER A 42 5.02 4.75 -24.39
N LEU A 43 3.81 4.21 -24.48
CA LEU A 43 2.97 3.92 -23.30
C LEU A 43 3.66 2.94 -22.35
N PHE A 44 4.23 1.85 -22.87
CA PHE A 44 4.88 0.82 -22.06
C PHE A 44 6.18 1.33 -21.42
N ILE A 45 6.96 2.14 -22.15
CA ILE A 45 8.14 2.80 -21.57
C ILE A 45 7.74 3.74 -20.44
N PHE A 46 6.70 4.56 -20.64
CA PHE A 46 6.25 5.49 -19.60
C PHE A 46 5.68 4.77 -18.38
N SER A 47 4.78 3.81 -18.61
CA SER A 47 4.16 2.99 -17.56
C SER A 47 5.21 2.23 -16.75
N GLY A 48 6.15 1.56 -17.43
CA GLY A 48 7.25 0.88 -16.77
C GLY A 48 8.25 1.83 -16.09
N TRP A 49 8.51 3.01 -16.66
CA TRP A 49 9.38 4.03 -16.04
C TRP A 49 8.87 4.45 -14.66
N VAL A 50 7.58 4.74 -14.57
CA VAL A 50 6.97 5.13 -13.30
C VAL A 50 7.03 4.00 -12.28
N LYS A 51 6.83 2.74 -12.70
CA LYS A 51 6.96 1.58 -11.81
C LYS A 51 8.40 1.30 -11.40
N VAL A 52 9.41 1.54 -12.25
CA VAL A 52 10.82 1.28 -11.89
C VAL A 52 11.38 2.32 -10.91
N VAL A 53 10.72 3.49 -10.80
CA VAL A 53 10.99 4.46 -9.72
C VAL A 53 10.57 3.91 -8.36
N ASP A 54 9.48 3.13 -8.27
CA ASP A 54 9.09 2.40 -7.05
C ASP A 54 8.74 0.91 -7.32
N PRO A 55 9.76 0.04 -7.44
CA PRO A 55 9.55 -1.39 -7.64
C PRO A 55 8.87 -2.08 -6.45
N MET A 56 9.02 -1.53 -5.23
CA MET A 56 8.40 -2.08 -4.02
C MET A 56 6.89 -1.89 -4.05
N GLY A 57 6.39 -0.73 -4.50
CA GLY A 57 4.96 -0.48 -4.68
C GLY A 57 4.30 -1.54 -5.59
N THR A 58 4.92 -1.83 -6.74
CA THR A 58 4.44 -2.92 -7.62
C THR A 58 4.52 -4.29 -6.95
N GLY A 59 5.55 -4.54 -6.14
CA GLY A 59 5.69 -5.78 -5.36
C GLY A 59 4.54 -5.98 -4.37
N PHE A 60 4.17 -4.96 -3.61
CA PHE A 60 3.05 -5.03 -2.67
C PHE A 60 1.71 -5.27 -3.37
N LYS A 61 1.51 -4.68 -4.55
CA LYS A 61 0.32 -4.98 -5.36
C LYS A 61 0.28 -6.44 -5.79
N LEU A 62 1.42 -7.02 -6.20
CA LEU A 62 1.49 -8.44 -6.50
C LEU A 62 1.18 -9.31 -5.26
N GLU A 63 1.68 -8.96 -4.08
CA GLU A 63 1.34 -9.66 -2.82
C GLU A 63 -0.17 -9.62 -2.53
N GLN A 64 -0.81 -8.46 -2.68
CA GLN A 64 -2.27 -8.31 -2.54
C GLN A 64 -3.02 -9.19 -3.54
N TYR A 65 -2.63 -9.18 -4.81
CA TYR A 65 -3.21 -10.07 -5.82
C TYR A 65 -3.04 -11.55 -5.47
N PHE A 66 -1.87 -11.96 -4.96
CA PHE A 66 -1.63 -13.34 -4.57
C PHE A 66 -2.46 -13.77 -3.36
N ALA A 67 -2.59 -12.92 -2.35
CA ALA A 67 -3.47 -13.17 -1.20
C ALA A 67 -4.93 -13.35 -1.65
N GLU A 68 -5.41 -12.48 -2.53
CA GLU A 68 -6.78 -12.55 -3.04
C GLU A 68 -7.01 -13.77 -3.96
N PHE A 69 -6.02 -14.14 -4.76
CA PHE A 69 -6.09 -15.36 -5.55
C PHE A 69 -6.08 -16.60 -4.67
N GLN A 70 -5.27 -16.67 -3.61
CA GLN A 70 -5.33 -17.76 -2.64
C GLN A 70 -6.75 -17.91 -2.09
N ALA A 71 -7.33 -16.85 -1.54
CA ALA A 71 -8.68 -16.86 -0.98
C ALA A 71 -9.75 -17.24 -2.03
N THR A 72 -9.54 -16.81 -3.28
CA THR A 72 -10.45 -17.13 -4.39
C THR A 72 -10.39 -18.60 -4.81
N PHE A 73 -9.19 -19.19 -4.87
CA PHE A 73 -8.99 -20.55 -5.38
C PHE A 73 -9.10 -21.64 -4.30
N GLU A 74 -8.84 -21.31 -3.03
CA GLU A 74 -8.84 -22.26 -1.90
C GLU A 74 -10.17 -23.03 -1.76
N GLY A 75 -11.31 -22.35 -1.93
CA GLY A 75 -12.65 -22.93 -1.83
C GLY A 75 -13.19 -23.57 -3.11
N THR A 76 -12.36 -23.82 -4.14
CA THR A 76 -12.81 -24.20 -5.49
C THR A 76 -12.20 -25.52 -5.97
N TRP A 77 -12.66 -26.00 -7.13
CA TRP A 77 -12.07 -27.15 -7.85
C TRP A 77 -10.58 -26.97 -8.25
N PHE A 78 -10.02 -25.77 -8.07
CA PHE A 78 -8.62 -25.41 -8.35
C PHE A 78 -7.82 -25.20 -7.05
N SER A 79 -8.27 -25.72 -5.91
CA SER A 79 -7.56 -25.56 -4.63
C SER A 79 -6.09 -26.05 -4.65
N PHE A 80 -5.73 -26.95 -5.58
CA PHE A 80 -4.34 -27.41 -5.76
C PHE A 80 -3.34 -26.31 -6.15
N ILE A 81 -3.80 -25.20 -6.76
CA ILE A 81 -2.93 -24.05 -7.06
C ILE A 81 -2.86 -23.05 -5.90
N ALA A 82 -3.76 -23.12 -4.91
CA ALA A 82 -3.79 -22.16 -3.81
C ALA A 82 -2.44 -22.05 -3.05
N PRO A 83 -1.71 -23.15 -2.76
CA PRO A 83 -0.40 -23.08 -2.10
C PRO A 83 0.69 -22.39 -2.91
N LEU A 84 0.51 -22.21 -4.22
CA LEU A 84 1.47 -21.52 -5.08
C LEU A 84 1.49 -20.02 -4.78
N PHE A 85 0.34 -19.41 -4.47
CA PHE A 85 0.24 -17.96 -4.29
C PHE A 85 1.03 -17.44 -3.07
N PRO A 86 0.98 -18.07 -1.88
CA PRO A 86 1.86 -17.71 -0.76
C PRO A 86 3.35 -17.82 -1.10
N MET A 87 3.74 -18.87 -1.84
CA MET A 87 5.12 -19.02 -2.30
C MET A 87 5.51 -17.86 -3.22
N MET A 88 4.65 -17.47 -4.17
CA MET A 88 4.87 -16.34 -5.07
C MET A 88 4.90 -15.00 -4.31
N GLY A 89 4.12 -14.85 -3.24
CA GLY A 89 4.14 -13.70 -2.34
C GLY A 89 5.54 -13.43 -1.77
N ASN A 90 6.23 -14.47 -1.30
CA ASN A 90 7.61 -14.33 -0.81
C ASN A 90 8.62 -13.84 -1.86
N TYR A 91 8.31 -14.01 -3.15
CA TYR A 91 9.13 -13.56 -4.27
C TYR A 91 8.55 -12.35 -5.01
N ALA A 92 7.49 -11.71 -4.48
CA ALA A 92 6.75 -10.68 -5.17
C ALA A 92 7.63 -9.47 -5.55
N LEU A 93 8.56 -9.06 -4.70
CA LEU A 93 9.52 -7.99 -5.01
C LEU A 93 10.48 -8.37 -6.16
N ALA A 94 10.95 -9.61 -6.20
CA ALA A 94 11.81 -10.06 -7.30
C ALA A 94 11.00 -10.14 -8.62
N MET A 95 9.76 -10.62 -8.53
CA MET A 95 8.84 -10.67 -9.67
C MET A 95 8.48 -9.27 -10.17
N SER A 96 8.25 -8.30 -9.29
CA SER A 96 7.91 -6.93 -9.69
C SER A 96 9.02 -6.32 -10.53
N VAL A 97 10.28 -6.43 -10.09
CA VAL A 97 11.44 -5.95 -10.85
C VAL A 97 11.52 -6.61 -12.23
N VAL A 98 11.30 -7.93 -12.32
CA VAL A 98 11.32 -8.65 -13.60
C VAL A 98 10.19 -8.18 -14.52
N VAL A 99 8.95 -8.08 -14.03
CA VAL A 99 7.80 -7.65 -14.83
C VAL A 99 7.98 -6.22 -15.33
N ILE A 100 8.44 -5.30 -14.47
CA ILE A 100 8.71 -3.91 -14.83
C ILE A 100 9.77 -3.81 -15.92
N ILE A 101 10.89 -4.52 -15.75
CA ILE A 101 11.97 -4.53 -16.75
C ILE A 101 11.45 -5.10 -18.08
N VAL A 102 10.71 -6.21 -18.04
CA VAL A 102 10.10 -6.80 -19.24
C VAL A 102 9.15 -5.81 -19.93
N GLU A 103 8.33 -5.08 -19.18
CA GLU A 103 7.41 -4.08 -19.71
C GLU A 103 8.16 -2.95 -20.46
N ILE A 104 9.18 -2.35 -19.83
CA ILE A 104 10.00 -1.29 -20.46
C ILE A 104 10.75 -1.84 -21.67
N LEU A 105 11.36 -3.02 -21.56
CA LEU A 105 12.10 -3.63 -22.65
C LEU A 105 11.18 -3.98 -23.83
N LEU A 106 9.96 -4.47 -23.58
CA LEU A 106 8.97 -4.66 -24.63
C LEU A 106 8.60 -3.34 -25.31
N GLY A 107 8.44 -2.26 -24.54
CA GLY A 107 8.24 -0.92 -25.08
C GLY A 107 9.39 -0.47 -25.99
N ILE A 108 10.65 -0.66 -25.56
CA ILE A 108 11.85 -0.37 -26.37
C ILE A 108 11.89 -1.25 -27.62
N MET A 109 11.62 -2.55 -27.49
CA MET A 109 11.59 -3.48 -28.62
C MET A 109 10.52 -3.12 -29.65
N LEU A 110 9.35 -2.65 -29.20
CA LEU A 110 8.30 -2.13 -30.07
C LEU A 110 8.80 -0.89 -30.81
N ILE A 111 9.32 0.14 -30.14
CA ILE A 111 9.81 1.35 -30.83
C ILE A 111 10.90 1.03 -31.84
N LEU A 112 11.86 0.15 -31.50
CA LEU A 112 12.96 -0.22 -32.37
C LEU A 112 12.58 -1.22 -33.48
N GLY A 113 11.52 -2.00 -33.29
CA GLY A 113 11.16 -3.10 -34.19
C GLY A 113 12.06 -4.32 -34.09
N MET A 114 12.54 -4.66 -32.89
CA MET A 114 13.31 -5.88 -32.66
C MET A 114 12.39 -7.11 -32.68
N TRP A 115 12.90 -8.26 -33.14
CA TRP A 115 12.25 -9.58 -33.05
C TRP A 115 10.73 -9.59 -33.25
N ARG A 116 10.26 -8.97 -34.34
CA ARG A 116 8.85 -8.62 -34.61
C ARG A 116 7.82 -9.66 -34.17
N LYS A 117 8.04 -10.95 -34.48
CA LYS A 117 7.13 -12.05 -34.09
C LYS A 117 7.11 -12.27 -32.57
N PHE A 118 8.28 -12.33 -31.93
CA PHE A 118 8.39 -12.51 -30.49
C PHE A 118 7.80 -11.30 -29.76
N THR A 119 8.16 -10.08 -30.16
CA THR A 119 7.67 -8.85 -29.51
C THR A 119 6.16 -8.70 -29.63
N ALA A 120 5.56 -9.02 -30.79
CA ALA A 120 4.10 -9.01 -30.96
C ALA A 120 3.40 -10.02 -30.02
N TRP A 121 3.92 -11.26 -29.94
CA TRP A 121 3.37 -12.28 -29.05
C TRP A 121 3.56 -11.94 -27.57
N ALA A 122 4.75 -11.48 -27.18
CA ALA A 122 5.04 -11.10 -25.80
C ALA A 122 4.20 -9.88 -25.36
N PHE A 123 4.05 -8.88 -26.23
CA PHE A 123 3.15 -7.75 -26.00
C PHE A 123 1.69 -8.21 -25.82
N PHE A 124 1.20 -9.09 -26.70
CA PHE A 124 -0.15 -9.65 -26.57
C PHE A 124 -0.35 -10.42 -25.27
N LEU A 125 0.58 -11.30 -24.91
CA LEU A 125 0.49 -12.08 -23.67
C LEU A 125 0.51 -11.19 -22.44
N LEU A 126 1.36 -10.16 -22.42
CA LEU A 126 1.44 -9.23 -21.30
C LEU A 126 0.17 -8.38 -21.16
N VAL A 127 -0.36 -7.84 -22.27
CA VAL A 127 -1.63 -7.10 -22.26
C VAL A 127 -2.78 -8.02 -21.86
N ALA A 128 -2.88 -9.22 -22.42
CA ALA A 128 -3.92 -10.19 -22.08
C ALA A 128 -3.87 -10.57 -20.59
N PHE A 129 -2.67 -10.72 -20.02
CA PHE A 129 -2.47 -10.94 -18.59
C PHE A 129 -2.98 -9.77 -17.75
N PHE A 130 -2.62 -8.52 -18.09
CA PHE A 130 -3.12 -7.35 -17.37
C PHE A 130 -4.64 -7.17 -17.54
N THR A 131 -5.20 -7.39 -18.73
CA THR A 131 -6.65 -7.39 -18.96
C THR A 131 -7.35 -8.42 -18.06
N PHE A 132 -6.74 -9.59 -17.84
CA PHE A 132 -7.28 -10.58 -16.91
C PHE A 132 -7.22 -10.09 -15.46
N LEU A 133 -6.10 -9.53 -15.00
CA LEU A 133 -5.96 -8.99 -13.64
C LEU A 133 -6.94 -7.83 -13.38
N THR A 134 -7.03 -6.88 -14.30
CA THR A 134 -7.93 -5.72 -14.17
C THR A 134 -9.38 -6.12 -14.28
N GLY A 135 -9.69 -7.07 -15.16
CA GLY A 135 -11.01 -7.68 -15.26
C GLY A 135 -11.40 -8.39 -13.97
N PHE A 136 -10.49 -9.17 -13.38
CA PHE A 136 -10.73 -9.83 -12.09
C PHE A 136 -11.06 -8.81 -11.01
N THR A 137 -10.22 -7.79 -10.82
CA THR A 137 -10.46 -6.75 -9.82
C THR A 137 -11.79 -6.02 -10.05
N TYR A 138 -12.07 -5.60 -11.28
CA TYR A 138 -13.34 -4.93 -11.61
C TYR A 138 -14.56 -5.80 -11.31
N LEU A 139 -14.48 -7.10 -11.65
CA LEU A 139 -15.59 -8.04 -11.44
C LEU A 139 -15.80 -8.39 -9.96
N THR A 140 -14.76 -8.32 -9.12
CA THR A 140 -14.93 -8.56 -7.67
C THR A 140 -15.83 -7.52 -6.99
N GLY A 141 -16.02 -6.34 -7.59
CA GLY A 141 -17.01 -5.37 -7.11
C GLY A 141 -18.47 -5.87 -7.16
N TYR A 142 -18.76 -6.93 -7.91
CA TYR A 142 -20.08 -7.59 -7.94
C TYR A 142 -20.20 -8.73 -6.91
N VAL A 143 -19.13 -9.08 -6.19
CA VAL A 143 -19.07 -10.24 -5.29
C VAL A 143 -19.21 -9.77 -3.84
N PRO A 144 -20.32 -10.08 -3.15
CA PRO A 144 -20.49 -9.71 -1.74
C PRO A 144 -19.49 -10.38 -0.80
N SER A 145 -19.25 -9.79 0.37
CA SER A 145 -18.41 -10.36 1.42
C SER A 145 -18.88 -11.77 1.82
N GLY A 146 -17.97 -12.74 1.81
CA GLY A 146 -18.24 -14.15 2.12
C GLY A 146 -18.69 -15.01 0.94
N VAL A 147 -18.90 -14.42 -0.25
CA VAL A 147 -19.19 -15.15 -1.49
C VAL A 147 -17.89 -15.40 -2.25
N ASN A 148 -17.74 -16.60 -2.81
CA ASN A 148 -16.59 -16.90 -3.66
C ASN A 148 -16.81 -16.34 -5.09
N PHE A 149 -15.74 -15.87 -5.73
CA PHE A 149 -15.80 -15.29 -7.08
C PHE A 149 -16.53 -16.17 -8.10
N PHE A 150 -16.37 -17.49 -8.06
CA PHE A 150 -16.97 -18.40 -9.05
C PHE A 150 -18.45 -18.73 -8.80
N GLN A 151 -19.05 -18.22 -7.73
CA GLN A 151 -20.47 -18.42 -7.42
C GLN A 151 -21.33 -17.36 -8.13
N PHE A 152 -21.34 -17.40 -9.47
CA PHE A 152 -21.98 -16.39 -10.31
C PHE A 152 -23.48 -16.13 -10.02
N SER A 153 -24.20 -17.11 -9.46
CA SER A 153 -25.61 -16.94 -9.06
C SER A 153 -25.82 -16.08 -7.82
N GLN A 154 -24.78 -15.85 -7.03
CA GLN A 154 -24.79 -15.05 -5.81
C GLN A 154 -24.18 -13.66 -6.02
N TRP A 155 -23.82 -13.32 -7.27
CA TRP A 155 -23.35 -12.01 -7.62
C TRP A 155 -24.49 -10.99 -7.46
N GLY A 156 -24.18 -9.89 -6.81
CA GLY A 156 -25.11 -8.81 -6.55
C GLY A 156 -24.91 -7.64 -7.50
N GLU A 157 -25.50 -6.51 -7.12
CA GLU A 157 -25.21 -5.24 -7.77
C GLU A 157 -23.77 -4.79 -7.49
N TYR A 158 -23.20 -4.06 -8.45
CA TYR A 158 -21.85 -3.50 -8.32
C TYR A 158 -21.77 -2.58 -7.09
N ASN A 159 -20.81 -2.84 -6.22
CA ASN A 159 -20.46 -1.96 -5.12
C ASN A 159 -18.93 -1.78 -5.06
N PRO A 160 -18.42 -0.55 -5.13
CA PRO A 160 -16.97 -0.30 -5.03
C PRO A 160 -16.36 -0.83 -3.73
N THR A 161 -17.10 -0.87 -2.61
CA THR A 161 -16.58 -1.37 -1.32
C THR A 161 -16.33 -2.88 -1.33
N ASN A 162 -16.88 -3.62 -2.29
CA ASN A 162 -16.65 -5.06 -2.43
C ASN A 162 -15.37 -5.37 -3.22
N MET A 163 -14.72 -4.35 -3.79
CA MET A 163 -13.49 -4.56 -4.56
C MET A 163 -12.38 -5.03 -3.63
N ARG A 164 -11.79 -6.18 -3.97
CA ARG A 164 -10.72 -6.81 -3.19
C ARG A 164 -9.36 -6.12 -3.34
N VAL A 165 -9.15 -5.47 -4.49
CA VAL A 165 -7.97 -4.63 -4.74
C VAL A 165 -8.48 -3.30 -5.28
N THR A 166 -8.10 -2.18 -4.66
CA THR A 166 -8.70 -0.87 -4.95
C THR A 166 -8.06 -0.16 -6.15
N ASP A 167 -6.88 -0.59 -6.58
CA ASP A 167 -6.21 -0.06 -7.77
C ASP A 167 -5.46 -1.15 -8.53
N CYS A 168 -5.20 -0.90 -9.82
CA CYS A 168 -4.52 -1.86 -10.70
C CYS A 168 -2.98 -1.82 -10.59
N GLY A 169 -2.40 -0.77 -10.01
CA GLY A 169 -0.95 -0.55 -9.98
C GLY A 169 -0.30 -0.33 -11.37
N CYS A 170 -1.09 -0.16 -12.44
CA CYS A 170 -0.57 -0.05 -13.81
C CYS A 170 0.37 1.14 -14.03
N PHE A 171 0.19 2.25 -13.32
CA PHE A 171 1.10 3.40 -13.36
C PHE A 171 1.76 3.64 -12.00
N GLY A 172 1.89 2.59 -11.17
CA GLY A 172 2.34 2.74 -9.79
C GLY A 172 1.53 3.80 -9.03
N ASP A 173 2.21 4.52 -8.13
CA ASP A 173 1.59 5.56 -7.30
C ASP A 173 1.47 6.92 -8.02
N PHE A 174 1.90 7.03 -9.28
CA PHE A 174 1.82 8.30 -10.04
C PHE A 174 0.38 8.66 -10.43
N ILE A 175 -0.41 7.66 -10.84
CA ILE A 175 -1.83 7.81 -11.12
C ILE A 175 -2.53 6.57 -10.58
N VAL A 176 -3.29 6.78 -9.50
CA VAL A 176 -4.24 5.79 -9.00
C VAL A 176 -5.43 5.80 -9.95
N ILE A 177 -5.68 4.66 -10.60
CA ILE A 177 -6.76 4.52 -11.58
C ILE A 177 -7.72 3.46 -11.07
N GLU A 178 -9.01 3.80 -11.08
CA GLU A 178 -10.07 2.85 -10.79
C GLU A 178 -9.94 1.58 -11.64
N PRO A 179 -10.22 0.39 -11.06
CA PRO A 179 -10.12 -0.88 -11.77
C PRO A 179 -10.94 -0.92 -13.07
N LYS A 180 -12.12 -0.29 -13.09
CA LYS A 180 -12.99 -0.19 -14.27
C LYS A 180 -12.29 0.53 -15.44
N VAL A 181 -11.73 1.71 -15.17
CA VAL A 181 -11.02 2.51 -16.18
C VAL A 181 -9.77 1.76 -16.65
N SER A 182 -9.06 1.10 -15.73
CA SER A 182 -7.90 0.26 -16.05
C SER A 182 -8.25 -0.91 -16.98
N PHE A 183 -9.36 -1.60 -16.72
CA PHE A 183 -9.85 -2.71 -17.55
C PHE A 183 -10.19 -2.27 -18.97
N PHE A 184 -10.93 -1.17 -19.14
CA PHE A 184 -11.25 -0.64 -20.47
C PHE A 184 -10.02 -0.17 -21.22
N LYS A 185 -9.05 0.43 -20.53
CA LYS A 185 -7.76 0.81 -21.10
C LYS A 185 -7.01 -0.43 -21.62
N ASP A 186 -6.92 -1.51 -20.85
CA ASP A 186 -6.27 -2.75 -21.30
C ASP A 186 -7.02 -3.43 -22.45
N LEU A 187 -8.36 -3.37 -22.46
CA LEU A 187 -9.17 -3.85 -23.58
C LEU A 187 -8.90 -3.07 -24.87
N ILE A 188 -8.74 -1.74 -24.78
CA ILE A 188 -8.35 -0.89 -25.92
C ILE A 188 -6.94 -1.26 -26.39
N LEU A 189 -6.00 -1.54 -25.49
CA LEU A 189 -4.63 -1.98 -25.84
C LEU A 189 -4.58 -3.39 -26.43
N LEU A 190 -5.57 -4.22 -26.12
CA LEU A 190 -5.69 -5.56 -26.70
C LEU A 190 -5.96 -5.50 -28.21
N VAL A 191 -6.63 -4.45 -28.70
CA VAL A 191 -6.90 -4.24 -30.14
C VAL A 191 -5.62 -4.14 -30.98
N PRO A 192 -4.67 -3.21 -30.71
CA PRO A 192 -3.40 -3.18 -31.42
C PRO A 192 -2.55 -4.42 -31.13
N ALA A 193 -2.66 -5.03 -29.94
CA ALA A 193 -1.93 -6.26 -29.62
C ALA A 193 -2.33 -7.42 -30.52
N ILE A 194 -3.63 -7.67 -30.68
CA ILE A 194 -4.17 -8.68 -31.61
C ILE A 194 -3.80 -8.31 -33.05
N PHE A 195 -3.92 -7.03 -33.41
CA PHE A 195 -3.56 -6.55 -34.75
C PHE A 195 -2.10 -6.84 -35.10
N PHE A 196 -1.16 -6.70 -34.15
CA PHE A 196 0.26 -7.03 -34.36
C PHE A 196 0.51 -8.53 -34.58
N LEU A 197 -0.31 -9.43 -34.04
CA LEU A 197 -0.17 -10.88 -34.28
C LEU A 197 -0.34 -11.24 -35.76
N PHE A 198 -1.13 -10.47 -36.50
CA PHE A 198 -1.34 -10.67 -37.94
C PHE A 198 -0.46 -9.76 -38.81
N THR A 199 0.03 -8.64 -38.26
CA THR A 199 0.77 -7.62 -39.00
C THR A 199 2.24 -7.50 -38.62
N TYR A 200 2.79 -8.42 -37.82
CA TYR A 200 4.20 -8.41 -37.41
C TYR A 200 5.18 -8.30 -38.58
N GLY A 201 4.82 -8.79 -39.77
CA GLY A 201 5.64 -8.67 -40.98
C GLY A 201 5.81 -7.23 -41.49
N LYS A 202 4.88 -6.33 -41.15
CA LYS A 202 4.81 -4.92 -41.60
C LYS A 202 5.33 -3.92 -40.57
N MET A 203 5.80 -4.39 -39.42
CA MET A 203 6.36 -3.53 -38.37
C MET A 203 7.69 -2.95 -38.83
N HIS A 204 7.91 -1.65 -38.57
CA HIS A 204 9.15 -0.98 -38.96
C HIS A 204 10.33 -1.52 -38.16
N GLN A 205 11.53 -1.39 -38.72
CA GLN A 205 12.78 -1.74 -38.05
C GLN A 205 13.74 -0.56 -38.09
N LEU A 206 14.03 -0.01 -36.91
CA LEU A 206 14.98 1.09 -36.77
C LEU A 206 16.41 0.53 -36.64
N PHE A 207 17.36 1.27 -37.18
CA PHE A 207 18.79 0.97 -37.11
C PHE A 207 19.19 -0.43 -37.62
N ASN A 208 20.45 -0.80 -37.42
CA ASN A 208 20.96 -2.13 -37.77
C ASN A 208 20.70 -3.10 -36.62
N GLU A 209 20.66 -4.40 -36.94
CA GLU A 209 20.42 -5.47 -35.97
C GLU A 209 21.38 -5.40 -34.77
N LYS A 210 22.68 -5.22 -35.01
CA LYS A 210 23.68 -5.08 -33.95
C LYS A 210 23.38 -3.92 -32.99
N VAL A 211 22.97 -2.77 -33.53
CA VAL A 211 22.64 -1.59 -32.72
C VAL A 211 21.42 -1.86 -31.85
N ARG A 212 20.38 -2.48 -32.41
CA ARG A 212 19.19 -2.85 -31.64
C ARG A 212 19.56 -3.78 -30.48
N HIS A 213 20.36 -4.82 -30.73
CA HIS A 213 20.81 -5.75 -29.67
C HIS A 213 21.59 -5.05 -28.57
N ILE A 214 22.53 -4.18 -28.93
CA ILE A 214 23.32 -3.39 -27.97
C ILE A 214 22.38 -2.53 -27.11
N VAL A 215 21.42 -1.83 -27.74
CA VAL A 215 20.48 -0.98 -27.01
C VAL A 215 19.64 -1.79 -26.03
N VAL A 216 19.08 -2.93 -26.44
CA VAL A 216 18.25 -3.75 -25.54
C VAL A 216 19.08 -4.30 -24.38
N VAL A 217 20.27 -4.85 -24.63
CA VAL A 217 21.14 -5.40 -23.56
C VAL A 217 21.61 -4.31 -22.62
N ALA A 218 22.05 -3.16 -23.13
CA ALA A 218 22.48 -2.04 -22.32
C ALA A 218 21.32 -1.49 -21.46
N SER A 219 20.13 -1.32 -22.06
CA SER A 219 18.93 -0.90 -21.34
C SER A 219 18.56 -1.89 -20.24
N SER A 220 18.65 -3.21 -20.48
CA SER A 220 18.38 -4.21 -19.44
C SER A 220 19.29 -4.04 -18.22
N ILE A 221 20.60 -3.84 -18.43
CA ILE A 221 21.56 -3.66 -17.34
C ILE A 221 21.31 -2.34 -16.60
N ILE A 222 21.11 -1.25 -17.34
CA ILE A 222 20.85 0.08 -16.77
C ILE A 222 19.57 0.06 -15.93
N LEU A 223 18.48 -0.52 -16.46
CA LEU A 223 17.20 -0.61 -15.76
C LEU A 223 17.30 -1.49 -14.50
N LEU A 224 18.07 -2.58 -14.55
CA LEU A 224 18.29 -3.42 -13.38
C LEU A 224 19.02 -2.65 -12.27
N VAL A 225 20.13 -1.97 -12.60
CA VAL A 225 20.88 -1.15 -11.65
C VAL A 225 20.01 0.00 -11.11
N TYR A 226 19.22 0.64 -11.98
CA TYR A 226 18.30 1.70 -11.58
C TYR A 226 17.22 1.19 -10.63
N ALA A 227 16.61 0.03 -10.91
CA ALA A 227 15.64 -0.60 -10.01
C ALA A 227 16.25 -0.84 -8.63
N PHE A 228 17.41 -1.52 -8.56
CA PHE A 228 18.11 -1.76 -7.28
C PHE A 228 18.46 -0.47 -6.53
N SER A 229 18.85 0.58 -7.26
CA SER A 229 19.16 1.87 -6.63
C SER A 229 17.95 2.51 -5.94
N ASN A 230 16.74 2.36 -6.49
CA ASN A 230 15.54 3.04 -5.98
C ASN A 230 14.86 2.35 -4.79
N PHE A 231 15.18 1.08 -4.50
CA PHE A 231 14.59 0.38 -3.34
C PHE A 231 15.61 -0.21 -2.35
N ALA A 232 16.82 -0.58 -2.79
CA ALA A 232 17.79 -1.26 -1.94
C ALA A 232 18.85 -0.32 -1.34
N TRP A 233 19.25 0.71 -2.09
CA TRP A 233 20.35 1.60 -1.71
C TRP A 233 19.92 3.01 -1.37
N ASN A 234 18.78 3.45 -1.90
CA ASN A 234 18.23 4.78 -1.69
C ASN A 234 16.71 4.76 -1.72
N LEU A 235 16.10 5.88 -1.35
CA LEU A 235 14.68 6.12 -1.60
C LEU A 235 14.43 6.33 -3.11
N PRO A 236 13.17 6.16 -3.57
CA PRO A 236 12.76 6.54 -4.91
C PRO A 236 13.23 7.94 -5.26
N HIS A 237 13.79 8.12 -6.46
CA HIS A 237 14.29 9.43 -6.90
C HIS A 237 13.20 10.51 -6.91
N ILE A 238 11.98 10.12 -7.27
CA ILE A 238 10.79 10.97 -7.21
C ILE A 238 9.77 10.23 -6.34
N ASP A 239 9.26 10.90 -5.32
CA ASP A 239 8.24 10.35 -4.44
C ASP A 239 6.85 10.74 -4.96
N PHE A 240 6.13 9.79 -5.54
CA PHE A 240 4.76 10.00 -6.03
C PHE A 240 3.69 9.74 -4.97
N ARG A 241 4.09 9.32 -3.76
CA ARG A 241 3.17 8.91 -2.70
C ARG A 241 2.61 10.12 -1.96
N ALA A 242 1.48 9.91 -1.28
CA ALA A 242 0.80 10.97 -0.54
C ALA A 242 1.68 11.63 0.55
N PHE A 243 2.56 10.84 1.16
CA PHE A 243 3.46 11.33 2.21
C PHE A 243 4.74 11.99 1.69
N HIS A 244 4.84 12.45 0.44
CA HIS A 244 6.10 12.97 -0.13
C HIS A 244 6.75 14.10 0.70
N GLU A 245 8.04 14.37 0.48
CA GLU A 245 8.70 15.52 1.12
C GLU A 245 7.96 16.83 0.75
N GLY A 246 7.64 17.65 1.75
CA GLY A 246 6.84 18.86 1.65
C GLY A 246 5.33 18.66 1.80
N ALA A 247 4.84 17.44 2.02
CA ALA A 247 3.42 17.19 2.25
C ALA A 247 2.99 17.62 3.65
N ASP A 248 1.91 18.41 3.74
CA ASP A 248 1.24 18.79 4.99
C ASP A 248 0.14 17.78 5.31
N ILE A 249 0.48 16.83 6.17
CA ILE A 249 -0.38 15.70 6.51
C ILE A 249 -1.50 16.14 7.45
N ARG A 250 -1.22 17.06 8.39
CA ARG A 250 -2.21 17.57 9.35
C ARG A 250 -3.34 18.30 8.62
N THR A 251 -3.00 19.26 7.76
CA THR A 251 -3.99 20.04 7.04
C THR A 251 -4.78 19.16 6.06
N GLN A 252 -4.08 18.27 5.34
CA GLN A 252 -4.73 17.39 4.38
C GLN A 252 -5.68 16.40 5.06
N LEU A 253 -5.27 15.78 6.17
CA LEU A 253 -6.11 14.85 6.92
C LEU A 253 -7.38 15.52 7.45
N ASN A 254 -7.26 16.74 7.97
CA ASN A 254 -8.42 17.50 8.47
C ASN A 254 -9.39 17.86 7.33
N LEU A 255 -8.88 18.28 6.17
CA LEU A 255 -9.71 18.56 4.99
C LEU A 255 -10.45 17.32 4.47
N GLU A 256 -9.76 16.17 4.43
CA GLU A 256 -10.37 14.90 4.03
C GLU A 256 -11.45 14.44 5.02
N ARG A 257 -11.19 14.56 6.34
CA ARG A 257 -12.17 14.26 7.40
C ARG A 257 -13.38 15.19 7.34
N ASP A 258 -13.17 16.49 7.13
CA ASP A 258 -14.26 17.46 6.99
C ASP A 258 -15.10 17.17 5.73
N ALA A 259 -14.46 16.82 4.61
CA ALA A 259 -15.16 16.42 3.39
C ALA A 259 -15.99 15.15 3.59
N ALA A 260 -15.43 14.14 4.27
CA ALA A 260 -16.12 12.90 4.61
C ALA A 260 -17.30 13.13 5.58
N ALA A 261 -17.15 14.03 6.56
CA ALA A 261 -18.22 14.39 7.50
C ALA A 261 -19.38 15.14 6.82
N ASN A 262 -19.09 15.87 5.72
CA ASN A 262 -20.07 16.61 4.95
C ASN A 262 -20.83 15.76 3.91
N VAL A 263 -20.51 14.46 3.80
CA VAL A 263 -21.21 13.53 2.91
C VAL A 263 -22.66 13.35 3.37
N GLN A 264 -23.60 13.68 2.48
CA GLN A 264 -25.03 13.57 2.77
C GLN A 264 -25.62 12.29 2.16
N VAL A 265 -26.58 11.68 2.85
CA VAL A 265 -27.35 10.56 2.27
C VAL A 265 -28.30 11.13 1.22
N VAL A 266 -28.14 10.74 -0.04
CA VAL A 266 -28.91 11.23 -1.19
C VAL A 266 -30.10 10.32 -1.52
N ALA A 267 -29.96 9.02 -1.31
CA ALA A 267 -31.00 8.04 -1.60
C ALA A 267 -30.97 6.83 -0.66
N TRP A 268 -32.12 6.16 -0.54
CA TRP A 268 -32.35 4.99 0.28
C TRP A 268 -32.85 3.84 -0.60
N ASP A 269 -32.18 2.70 -0.53
CA ASP A 269 -32.67 1.46 -1.14
C ASP A 269 -33.42 0.67 -0.06
N LEU A 270 -34.73 0.53 -0.23
CA LEU A 270 -35.66 -0.14 0.68
C LEU A 270 -36.11 -1.47 0.10
N LYS A 271 -36.03 -2.55 0.88
CA LYS A 271 -36.57 -3.86 0.51
C LYS A 271 -37.91 -4.09 1.18
N ASN A 272 -38.94 -4.37 0.40
CA ASN A 272 -40.24 -4.76 0.92
C ASN A 272 -40.14 -6.12 1.63
N ASN A 273 -40.67 -6.20 2.86
CA ASN A 273 -40.58 -7.41 3.68
C ASN A 273 -41.48 -8.57 3.18
N GLU A 274 -42.50 -8.27 2.38
CA GLU A 274 -43.46 -9.25 1.86
C GLU A 274 -43.16 -9.67 0.41
N THR A 275 -42.80 -8.73 -0.46
CA THR A 275 -42.58 -9.00 -1.90
C THR A 275 -41.10 -9.21 -2.26
N GLY A 276 -40.18 -8.77 -1.40
CA GLY A 276 -38.75 -8.80 -1.67
C GLY A 276 -38.27 -7.81 -2.72
N GLU A 277 -39.16 -6.96 -3.25
CA GLU A 277 -38.85 -5.92 -4.23
C GLU A 277 -38.07 -4.77 -3.59
N VAL A 278 -37.03 -4.29 -4.29
CA VAL A 278 -36.16 -3.20 -3.82
C VAL A 278 -36.55 -1.91 -4.55
N ILE A 279 -36.93 -0.89 -3.80
CA ILE A 279 -37.32 0.44 -4.31
C ILE A 279 -36.26 1.45 -3.89
N ARG A 280 -35.79 2.27 -4.85
CA ARG A 280 -34.91 3.40 -4.60
C ARG A 280 -35.74 4.67 -4.38
N LEU A 281 -35.55 5.32 -3.24
CA LEU A 281 -36.20 6.60 -2.91
C LEU A 281 -35.13 7.66 -2.66
N SER A 282 -35.40 8.90 -3.09
CA SER A 282 -34.59 10.03 -2.63
C SER A 282 -34.77 10.25 -1.12
N THR A 283 -33.79 10.89 -0.48
CA THR A 283 -33.88 11.19 0.96
C THR A 283 -35.12 12.01 1.30
N GLU A 284 -35.53 12.94 0.44
CA GLU A 284 -36.75 13.74 0.63
C GLU A 284 -38.03 12.88 0.57
N GLU A 285 -38.13 11.97 -0.41
CA GLU A 285 -39.27 11.06 -0.56
C GLU A 285 -39.34 10.02 0.58
N TYR A 286 -38.19 9.56 1.05
CA TYR A 286 -38.09 8.64 2.18
C TYR A 286 -38.59 9.29 3.48
N PHE A 287 -38.12 10.50 3.80
CA PHE A 287 -38.56 11.21 4.99
C PHE A 287 -40.01 11.68 4.90
N ALA A 288 -40.52 12.00 3.71
CA ALA A 288 -41.93 12.37 3.51
C ALA A 288 -42.91 11.24 3.86
N ASN A 289 -42.52 9.98 3.68
CA ASN A 289 -43.37 8.79 3.88
C ASN A 289 -42.76 7.79 4.88
N LEU A 290 -41.99 8.28 5.86
CA LEU A 290 -41.21 7.47 6.81
C LEU A 290 -42.05 6.40 7.52
N THR A 291 -43.28 6.75 7.92
CA THR A 291 -44.16 5.88 8.72
C THR A 291 -44.61 4.63 7.96
N SER A 292 -44.96 4.77 6.67
CA SER A 292 -45.37 3.62 5.85
C SER A 292 -44.21 2.68 5.55
N TYR A 293 -43.01 3.23 5.33
CA TYR A 293 -41.84 2.44 4.98
C TYR A 293 -41.21 1.74 6.17
N ARG A 294 -41.25 2.31 7.38
CA ARG A 294 -40.74 1.64 8.60
C ARG A 294 -41.47 0.35 8.94
N GLU A 295 -42.76 0.24 8.61
CA GLU A 295 -43.58 -0.93 8.92
C GLU A 295 -43.47 -2.02 7.84
N THR A 296 -43.27 -1.62 6.57
CA THR A 296 -43.38 -2.52 5.42
C THR A 296 -42.04 -2.85 4.74
N HIS A 297 -41.01 -2.02 4.93
CA HIS A 297 -39.72 -2.16 4.24
C HIS A 297 -38.54 -2.14 5.22
N SER A 298 -37.53 -2.97 4.96
CA SER A 298 -36.23 -2.93 5.63
C SER A 298 -35.25 -2.07 4.82
N VAL A 299 -34.47 -1.23 5.50
CA VAL A 299 -33.41 -0.44 4.86
C VAL A 299 -32.28 -1.39 4.47
N VAL A 300 -31.99 -1.49 3.18
CA VAL A 300 -30.87 -2.31 2.68
C VAL A 300 -29.62 -1.48 2.57
N ARG A 301 -29.72 -0.26 2.02
CA ARG A 301 -28.55 0.59 1.78
C ARG A 301 -28.93 2.07 1.82
N GLN A 302 -28.02 2.86 2.38
CA GLN A 302 -28.00 4.32 2.26
C GLN A 302 -26.98 4.68 1.20
N ILE A 303 -27.40 5.41 0.17
CA ILE A 303 -26.52 5.92 -0.88
C ILE A 303 -26.09 7.32 -0.47
N GLN A 304 -24.80 7.44 -0.22
CA GLN A 304 -24.14 8.68 0.16
C GLN A 304 -23.69 9.44 -1.08
N SER A 305 -23.63 10.77 -0.99
CA SER A 305 -22.99 11.61 -2.00
C SER A 305 -21.50 11.32 -2.06
N GLU A 306 -20.88 11.53 -3.22
CA GLU A 306 -19.41 11.54 -3.30
C GLU A 306 -18.87 12.72 -2.47
N PRO A 307 -17.79 12.55 -1.70
CA PRO A 307 -17.20 13.62 -0.92
C PRO A 307 -16.65 14.73 -1.84
N GLU A 308 -16.61 15.97 -1.34
CA GLU A 308 -16.12 17.11 -2.11
C GLU A 308 -14.61 17.02 -2.41
N ILE A 309 -13.88 16.26 -1.60
CA ILE A 309 -12.46 15.95 -1.74
C ILE A 309 -12.32 14.42 -1.77
N GLU A 310 -11.64 13.89 -2.79
CA GLU A 310 -11.33 12.46 -2.86
C GLU A 310 -10.39 12.06 -1.72
N GLU A 311 -10.73 10.97 -1.01
CA GLU A 311 -9.88 10.40 0.04
C GLU A 311 -8.53 9.98 -0.54
N THR A 312 -7.44 10.38 0.12
CA THR A 312 -6.11 9.95 -0.26
C THR A 312 -5.55 8.95 0.75
N LYS A 313 -4.34 8.44 0.48
CA LYS A 313 -3.62 7.61 1.44
C LYS A 313 -3.23 8.31 2.75
N VAL A 314 -3.47 9.62 2.87
CA VAL A 314 -3.34 10.34 4.14
C VAL A 314 -4.48 9.99 5.10
N SER A 315 -5.70 9.73 4.61
CA SER A 315 -6.82 9.29 5.45
C SER A 315 -6.57 7.96 6.17
N ASP A 316 -5.68 7.12 5.63
CA ASP A 316 -5.25 5.86 6.26
C ASP A 316 -4.23 6.09 7.40
N PHE A 317 -3.78 7.33 7.66
CA PHE A 317 -2.77 7.63 8.68
C PHE A 317 -3.34 7.44 10.08
N MET A 318 -2.94 6.35 10.72
CA MET A 318 -3.31 6.04 12.11
C MET A 318 -2.11 5.43 12.83
N ILE A 319 -1.79 5.97 13.99
CA ILE A 319 -0.75 5.47 14.89
C ILE A 319 -1.34 5.23 16.28
N ASN A 320 -0.97 4.10 16.88
CA ASN A 320 -1.47 3.69 18.19
C ASN A 320 -0.32 3.52 19.18
N ASP A 321 -0.58 3.76 20.45
CA ASP A 321 0.34 3.48 21.54
C ASP A 321 0.43 1.99 21.91
N LEU A 322 1.29 1.66 22.88
CA LEU A 322 1.45 0.29 23.35
C LEU A 322 0.22 -0.25 24.10
N GLU A 323 -0.72 0.62 24.48
CA GLU A 323 -1.99 0.25 25.11
C GLU A 323 -3.11 0.07 24.08
N GLY A 324 -2.87 0.49 22.83
CA GLY A 324 -3.81 0.40 21.72
C GLY A 324 -4.70 1.63 21.55
N PHE A 325 -4.37 2.75 22.20
CA PHE A 325 -5.06 4.02 22.01
C PHE A 325 -4.51 4.76 20.79
N ASP A 326 -5.42 5.36 20.01
CA ASP A 326 -5.08 6.20 18.87
C ASP A 326 -4.45 7.51 19.37
N VAL A 327 -3.22 7.77 18.93
CA VAL A 327 -2.42 8.96 19.29
C VAL A 327 -2.07 9.79 18.04
N THR A 328 -2.81 9.59 16.95
CA THR A 328 -2.55 10.24 15.66
C THR A 328 -2.66 11.75 15.74
N ASP A 329 -3.74 12.25 16.33
CA ASP A 329 -3.98 13.69 16.47
C ASP A 329 -2.92 14.32 17.38
N ASP A 330 -2.56 13.67 18.50
CA ASP A 330 -1.50 14.14 19.41
C ASP A 330 -0.13 14.28 18.71
N PHE A 331 0.22 13.30 17.87
CA PHE A 331 1.46 13.35 17.10
C PHE A 331 1.41 14.44 16.02
N LEU A 332 0.30 14.53 15.30
CA LEU A 332 0.16 15.51 14.22
C LEU A 332 0.09 16.91 14.77
N GLU A 333 -0.54 17.17 15.92
CA GLU A 333 -0.70 18.48 16.56
C GLU A 333 0.55 18.99 17.27
N TYR A 334 1.56 18.12 17.48
CA TYR A 334 2.82 18.52 18.08
C TYR A 334 3.41 19.75 17.36
N SER A 335 3.62 20.82 18.13
CA SER A 335 4.19 22.08 17.66
C SER A 335 5.70 22.07 17.90
N GLY A 336 6.47 21.78 16.86
CA GLY A 336 7.91 21.55 16.96
C GLY A 336 8.43 20.55 15.93
N HIS A 337 9.71 20.22 16.04
CA HIS A 337 10.33 19.19 15.21
C HIS A 337 10.16 17.82 15.86
N SER A 338 9.71 16.85 15.07
CA SER A 338 9.67 15.45 15.49
C SER A 338 10.33 14.55 14.47
N ILE A 339 11.00 13.49 14.94
CA ILE A 339 11.57 12.45 14.11
C ILE A 339 10.76 11.18 14.32
N MET A 340 10.24 10.66 13.22
CA MET A 340 9.60 9.36 13.16
C MET A 340 10.57 8.33 12.57
N ILE A 341 10.90 7.32 13.36
CA ILE A 341 11.66 6.15 12.93
C ILE A 341 10.66 5.08 12.52
N VAL A 342 10.64 4.72 11.24
CA VAL A 342 9.68 3.77 10.67
C VAL A 342 10.31 2.38 10.53
N THR A 343 9.67 1.36 11.10
CA THR A 343 10.10 -0.05 10.96
C THR A 343 8.93 -0.95 10.58
N TYR A 344 8.91 -1.52 9.36
CA TYR A 344 7.78 -2.37 8.95
C TYR A 344 7.65 -3.67 9.75
N ASN A 345 8.78 -4.19 10.21
CA ASN A 345 8.87 -5.42 10.99
C ASN A 345 10.18 -5.34 11.78
N LEU A 346 10.17 -5.93 12.97
CA LEU A 346 11.35 -6.15 13.80
C LEU A 346 11.86 -7.57 13.57
N PRO A 347 12.91 -7.76 12.74
CA PRO A 347 13.41 -9.08 12.39
C PRO A 347 14.09 -9.71 13.61
N GLY A 348 13.56 -10.86 14.03
CA GLY A 348 14.12 -11.66 15.11
C GLY A 348 13.42 -13.01 15.19
N SER A 349 14.11 -14.01 15.75
CA SER A 349 13.49 -15.29 16.05
C SER A 349 12.95 -15.28 17.47
N THR A 350 11.74 -15.80 17.62
CA THR A 350 11.10 -15.98 18.92
C THR A 350 11.67 -17.22 19.62
N ILE A 351 12.16 -17.04 20.83
CA ILE A 351 12.60 -18.11 21.73
C ILE A 351 11.57 -18.17 22.86
N ARG A 352 11.06 -19.37 23.15
CA ARG A 352 10.19 -19.58 24.30
C ARG A 352 11.03 -20.15 25.42
N GLU A 353 11.14 -19.42 26.52
CA GLU A 353 11.85 -19.84 27.72
C GLU A 353 10.81 -20.05 28.83
N SER A 354 10.83 -21.22 29.48
CA SER A 354 10.03 -21.42 30.69
C SER A 354 10.76 -20.80 31.86
N GLN A 355 10.15 -19.83 32.53
CA GLN A 355 10.63 -19.28 33.78
C GLN A 355 9.66 -19.65 34.90
N THR A 356 10.21 -20.15 36.01
CA THR A 356 9.43 -20.39 37.23
C THR A 356 9.22 -19.06 37.93
N VAL A 357 7.98 -18.60 37.99
CA VAL A 357 7.56 -17.39 38.71
C VAL A 357 6.87 -17.82 40.00
N MET A 358 7.20 -17.15 41.11
CA MET A 358 6.53 -17.35 42.39
C MET A 358 5.28 -16.49 42.43
N ASP A 359 4.10 -17.12 42.44
CA ASP A 359 2.83 -16.43 42.53
C ASP A 359 2.23 -16.57 43.94
N SER A 360 1.71 -15.47 44.47
CA SER A 360 1.17 -15.40 45.84
C SER A 360 -0.34 -15.48 45.81
N ILE A 361 -0.91 -16.56 46.33
CA ILE A 361 -2.36 -16.72 46.48
C ILE A 361 -2.77 -16.07 47.79
N PHE A 362 -3.72 -15.13 47.72
CA PHE A 362 -4.30 -14.49 48.89
C PHE A 362 -5.70 -15.06 49.17
N ALA A 363 -5.93 -15.48 50.41
CA ALA A 363 -7.25 -15.81 50.91
C ALA A 363 -7.92 -14.54 51.45
N ILE A 364 -9.16 -14.31 51.04
CA ILE A 364 -9.97 -13.20 51.53
C ILE A 364 -10.84 -13.72 52.67
N ASP A 365 -10.65 -13.17 53.87
CA ASP A 365 -11.49 -13.49 55.03
C ASP A 365 -12.26 -12.24 55.49
N SER A 366 -13.50 -12.43 55.91
CA SER A 366 -14.36 -11.34 56.35
C SER A 366 -14.61 -11.45 57.85
N ILE A 367 -14.12 -10.48 58.61
CA ILE A 367 -14.39 -10.39 60.04
C ILE A 367 -15.57 -9.43 60.23
N THR A 368 -16.64 -9.95 60.82
CA THR A 368 -17.78 -9.14 61.24
C THR A 368 -17.54 -8.67 62.67
N MET A 369 -17.33 -7.37 62.86
CA MET A 369 -17.30 -6.78 64.20
C MET A 369 -18.69 -6.25 64.54
N VAL A 370 -19.30 -6.84 65.57
CA VAL A 370 -20.58 -6.37 66.11
C VAL A 370 -20.28 -5.22 67.07
N GLY A 371 -20.56 -3.99 66.64
CA GLY A 371 -20.48 -2.81 67.51
C GLY A 371 -21.64 -2.80 68.52
N GLN A 372 -21.42 -2.26 69.72
CA GLN A 372 -22.45 -2.15 70.77
C GLN A 372 -23.72 -1.40 70.36
N ASP A 373 -23.67 -0.63 69.26
CA ASP A 373 -24.80 0.15 68.72
C ASP A 373 -25.56 -0.56 67.57
N GLY A 374 -25.28 -1.83 67.29
CA GLY A 374 -26.06 -2.64 66.34
C GLY A 374 -25.79 -2.35 64.85
N MET A 375 -24.73 -1.61 64.52
CA MET A 375 -24.17 -1.58 63.16
C MET A 375 -23.02 -2.57 63.05
N ASP A 376 -23.19 -3.56 62.18
CA ASP A 376 -22.16 -4.53 61.82
C ASP A 376 -21.21 -3.89 60.81
N SER A 377 -19.93 -3.73 61.18
CA SER A 377 -18.89 -3.35 60.21
C SER A 377 -18.21 -4.61 59.68
N LEU A 378 -18.38 -4.87 58.38
CA LEU A 378 -17.67 -5.94 57.68
C LEU A 378 -16.29 -5.43 57.28
N ILE A 379 -15.24 -6.03 57.82
CA ILE A 379 -13.86 -5.72 57.41
C ILE A 379 -13.34 -6.92 56.62
N VAL A 380 -12.93 -6.63 55.38
CA VAL A 380 -12.29 -7.62 54.49
C VAL A 380 -10.80 -7.56 54.75
N ILE A 381 -10.20 -8.70 55.11
CA ILE A 381 -8.77 -8.82 55.35
C ILE A 381 -8.20 -9.81 54.34
N GLU A 382 -7.24 -9.36 53.54
CA GLU A 382 -6.45 -10.22 52.66
C GLU A 382 -5.32 -10.86 53.47
N ARG A 383 -5.31 -12.20 53.54
CA ARG A 383 -4.23 -12.98 54.15
C ARG A 383 -3.51 -13.75 53.06
N LEU A 384 -2.17 -13.67 53.03
CA LEU A 384 -1.37 -14.57 52.20
C LEU A 384 -1.66 -16.02 52.59
N ASP A 385 -2.06 -16.86 51.63
CA ASP A 385 -2.44 -18.26 51.85
C ASP A 385 -1.29 -19.20 51.50
N GLU A 386 -0.85 -19.17 50.24
CA GLU A 386 0.25 -20.00 49.75
C GLU A 386 1.02 -19.27 48.63
N VAL A 387 2.31 -19.56 48.52
CA VAL A 387 3.14 -19.14 47.37
C VAL A 387 3.35 -20.36 46.50
N ILE A 388 2.80 -20.34 45.29
CA ILE A 388 2.91 -21.45 44.34
C ILE A 388 3.94 -21.14 43.25
N GLU A 389 4.69 -22.17 42.86
CA GLU A 389 5.55 -22.10 41.69
C GLU A 389 4.69 -22.27 40.43
N ARG A 390 4.62 -21.23 39.61
CA ARG A 390 3.95 -21.24 38.31
C ARG A 390 5.00 -21.17 37.22
N GLU A 391 4.99 -22.15 36.31
CA GLU A 391 5.79 -22.05 35.08
C GLU A 391 5.09 -21.08 34.12
N GLU A 392 5.77 -20.00 33.75
CA GLU A 392 5.35 -19.09 32.70
C GLU A 392 6.27 -19.24 31.49
N GLU A 393 5.68 -19.40 30.30
CA GLU A 393 6.43 -19.27 29.06
C GLU A 393 6.67 -17.78 28.79
N ILE A 394 7.89 -17.32 29.05
CA ILE A 394 8.33 -15.99 28.65
C ILE A 394 8.84 -16.07 27.21
N ILE A 395 8.36 -15.13 26.40
CA ILE A 395 8.77 -14.99 25.01
C ILE A 395 9.98 -14.05 24.97
N THR A 396 11.16 -14.62 24.73
CA THR A 396 12.40 -13.88 24.51
C THR A 396 12.66 -13.75 23.01
N TYR A 397 13.28 -12.65 22.58
CA TYR A 397 13.54 -12.40 21.16
C TYR A 397 15.04 -12.39 20.87
N ASN A 398 15.47 -13.21 19.92
CA ASN A 398 16.81 -13.12 19.35
C ASN A 398 16.75 -12.26 18.10
N TRP A 399 17.19 -11.01 18.24
CA TRP A 399 17.13 -10.00 17.21
C TRP A 399 18.17 -10.21 16.11
N ASN A 400 17.86 -9.75 14.90
CA ASN A 400 18.79 -9.84 13.79
C ASN A 400 20.04 -8.97 14.02
N GLU A 401 21.23 -9.58 14.04
CA GLU A 401 22.49 -8.89 14.28
C GLU A 401 22.75 -7.71 13.33
N ARG A 402 22.40 -7.85 12.04
CA ARG A 402 22.62 -6.78 11.05
C ARG A 402 21.70 -5.60 11.31
N PHE A 403 20.45 -5.86 11.69
CA PHE A 403 19.48 -4.84 12.03
C PHE A 403 19.89 -4.09 13.30
N ASN A 404 20.24 -4.81 14.37
CA ASN A 404 20.68 -4.23 15.64
C ASN A 404 21.94 -3.40 15.49
N ARG A 405 22.95 -3.93 14.78
CA ARG A 405 24.18 -3.19 14.51
C ARG A 405 23.90 -1.86 13.82
N HIS A 406 23.01 -1.83 12.84
CA HIS A 406 22.65 -0.59 12.17
C HIS A 406 21.96 0.41 13.11
N PHE A 407 21.10 -0.06 14.00
CA PHE A 407 20.48 0.78 15.03
C PHE A 407 21.53 1.42 15.94
N HIS A 408 22.45 0.63 16.50
CA HIS A 408 23.50 1.14 17.39
C HIS A 408 24.52 2.04 16.70
N GLU A 409 24.89 1.74 15.45
CA GLU A 409 25.92 2.51 14.74
C GLU A 409 25.41 3.80 14.11
N LYS A 410 24.12 3.87 13.76
CA LYS A 410 23.57 4.99 12.96
C LYS A 410 22.34 5.64 13.59
N ILE A 411 21.32 4.85 13.94
CA ILE A 411 20.03 5.40 14.39
C ILE A 411 20.14 6.00 15.80
N ILE A 412 20.66 5.23 16.77
CA ILE A 412 20.76 5.67 18.17
C ILE A 412 21.61 6.95 18.31
N PRO A 413 22.82 7.06 17.71
CA PRO A 413 23.61 8.29 17.80
C PRO A 413 22.88 9.50 17.19
N PHE A 414 22.19 9.30 16.07
CA PHE A 414 21.43 10.37 15.40
C PHE A 414 20.25 10.85 16.26
N VAL A 415 19.51 9.89 16.84
CA VAL A 415 18.35 10.13 17.71
C VAL A 415 18.75 10.84 18.99
N ASN A 416 19.82 10.39 19.65
CA ASN A 416 20.31 11.01 20.88
C ASN A 416 20.75 12.45 20.63
N ALA A 417 21.49 12.70 19.54
CA ALA A 417 21.90 14.05 19.16
C ALA A 417 20.70 14.97 18.87
N ALA A 418 19.65 14.44 18.24
CA ALA A 418 18.42 15.18 17.99
C ALA A 418 17.62 15.48 19.27
N SER A 419 17.52 14.48 20.16
CA SER A 419 16.85 14.61 21.46
C SER A 419 17.50 15.69 22.33
N GLU A 420 18.84 15.79 22.33
CA GLU A 420 19.59 16.85 23.01
C GLU A 420 19.26 18.27 22.51
N ARG A 421 18.76 18.40 21.27
CA ARG A 421 18.30 19.67 20.68
C ARG A 421 16.81 19.93 20.87
N GLY A 422 16.12 19.10 21.66
CA GLY A 422 14.70 19.25 21.96
C GLY A 422 13.78 18.72 20.85
N VAL A 423 14.29 17.88 19.94
CA VAL A 423 13.47 17.22 18.91
C VAL A 423 12.76 16.02 19.53
N GLN A 424 11.44 15.92 19.36
CA GLN A 424 10.68 14.75 19.81
C GLN A 424 11.04 13.53 18.95
N ILE A 425 11.28 12.39 19.59
CA ILE A 425 11.61 11.15 18.87
C ILE A 425 10.51 10.13 19.11
N VAL A 426 10.00 9.58 18.02
CA VAL A 426 9.02 8.50 18.04
C VAL A 426 9.49 7.35 17.14
N LEU A 427 9.25 6.12 17.55
CA LEU A 427 9.47 4.94 16.72
C LEU A 427 8.11 4.32 16.42
N VAL A 428 7.78 4.17 15.14
CA VAL A 428 6.53 3.57 14.69
C VAL A 428 6.83 2.25 13.98
N SER A 429 6.25 1.17 14.49
CA SER A 429 6.49 -0.17 14.00
C SER A 429 5.24 -0.80 13.38
N GLY A 430 5.43 -1.64 12.36
CA GLY A 430 4.38 -2.49 11.80
C GLY A 430 4.07 -3.73 12.67
N GLU A 431 4.85 -3.93 13.74
CA GLU A 431 4.64 -5.00 14.70
C GLU A 431 3.60 -4.58 15.73
N GLY A 432 2.43 -5.22 15.72
CA GLY A 432 1.35 -4.95 16.68
C GLY A 432 1.51 -5.66 18.03
N ASN A 433 2.51 -6.54 18.20
CA ASN A 433 2.76 -7.19 19.49
C ASN A 433 3.51 -6.23 20.44
N THR A 434 2.79 -5.71 21.42
CA THR A 434 3.26 -4.73 22.40
C THR A 434 4.45 -5.24 23.21
N HIS A 435 4.41 -6.49 23.69
CA HIS A 435 5.52 -7.12 24.42
C HIS A 435 6.80 -7.22 23.57
N LYS A 436 6.65 -7.47 22.26
CA LYS A 436 7.79 -7.51 21.34
C LYS A 436 8.41 -6.12 21.16
N LEU A 437 7.59 -5.08 21.07
CA LEU A 437 8.04 -3.69 20.98
C LEU A 437 8.77 -3.25 22.25
N GLU A 438 8.20 -3.52 23.43
CA GLU A 438 8.82 -3.18 24.71
C GLU A 438 10.15 -3.91 24.91
N SER A 439 10.22 -5.20 24.55
CA SER A 439 11.47 -5.96 24.59
C SER A 439 12.53 -5.33 23.70
N PHE A 440 12.16 -4.90 22.49
CA PHE A 440 13.07 -4.21 21.58
C PHE A 440 13.52 -2.85 22.13
N GLN A 441 12.60 -2.09 22.72
CA GLN A 441 12.89 -0.79 23.33
C GLN A 441 13.94 -0.92 24.44
N ARG A 442 13.79 -1.92 25.31
CA ARG A 442 14.74 -2.25 26.39
C ARG A 442 16.10 -2.67 25.83
N GLU A 443 16.12 -3.56 24.84
CA GLU A 443 17.36 -4.03 24.21
C GLU A 443 18.15 -2.89 23.54
N MET A 444 17.45 -1.95 22.90
CA MET A 444 18.07 -0.81 22.22
C MET A 444 18.47 0.32 23.16
N GLY A 445 18.10 0.25 24.45
CA GLY A 445 18.32 1.34 25.41
C GLY A 445 17.54 2.61 25.07
N MET A 446 16.36 2.47 24.46
CA MET A 446 15.51 3.58 23.98
C MET A 446 14.33 3.87 24.93
N GLU A 447 14.53 3.77 26.24
CA GLU A 447 13.47 3.98 27.24
C GLU A 447 12.88 5.40 27.21
N ASN A 448 13.64 6.38 26.73
CA ASN A 448 13.20 7.77 26.57
C ASN A 448 12.53 8.08 25.22
N VAL A 449 12.33 7.07 24.35
CA VAL A 449 11.69 7.22 23.04
C VAL A 449 10.29 6.62 23.10
N SER A 450 9.30 7.33 22.57
CA SER A 450 7.93 6.81 22.48
C SER A 450 7.82 5.78 21.36
N PHE A 451 7.28 4.61 21.68
CA PHE A 451 7.05 3.52 20.74
C PHE A 451 5.57 3.45 20.40
N TYR A 452 5.28 3.40 19.10
CA TYR A 452 3.95 3.32 18.54
C TYR A 452 3.88 2.16 17.54
N PHE A 453 2.68 1.67 17.29
CA PHE A 453 2.42 0.71 16.22
C PHE A 453 1.43 1.29 15.20
N ALA A 454 1.58 0.88 13.95
CA ALA A 454 0.73 1.29 12.84
C ALA A 454 0.65 0.17 11.80
N ASP A 455 -0.29 0.29 10.87
CA ASP A 455 -0.43 -0.67 9.77
C ASP A 455 0.84 -0.72 8.88
N ASP A 456 1.24 -1.92 8.45
CA ASP A 456 2.50 -2.08 7.71
C ASP A 456 2.42 -1.48 6.30
N ILE A 457 1.25 -1.50 5.65
CA ILE A 457 1.00 -0.88 4.34
C ILE A 457 1.09 0.64 4.48
N LEU A 458 0.55 1.22 5.56
CA LEU A 458 0.71 2.64 5.87
C LEU A 458 2.19 3.01 5.99
N LEU A 459 2.96 2.30 6.81
CA LEU A 459 4.38 2.59 7.01
C LEU A 459 5.19 2.47 5.71
N LYS A 460 4.89 1.46 4.88
CA LYS A 460 5.46 1.31 3.54
C LYS A 460 5.10 2.49 2.64
N THR A 461 3.92 3.07 2.78
CA THR A 461 3.46 4.26 2.02
C THR A 461 4.21 5.51 2.48
N ILE A 462 4.49 5.66 3.78
CA ILE A 462 5.25 6.79 4.32
C ILE A 462 6.69 6.80 3.77
N ILE A 463 7.42 5.70 3.86
CA ILE A 463 8.83 5.64 3.42
C ILE A 463 9.14 4.22 2.91
N ARG A 464 10.02 4.07 1.90
CA ARG A 464 10.50 2.77 1.36
C ARG A 464 11.83 2.34 2.02
N SER A 465 11.92 2.44 3.34
CA SER A 465 13.08 2.03 4.12
C SER A 465 12.66 1.46 5.46
N SER A 466 13.30 0.36 5.88
CA SER A 466 13.15 -0.21 7.22
C SER A 466 14.55 -0.59 7.79
N PRO A 467 15.03 0.10 8.84
CA PRO A 467 14.45 1.32 9.41
C PRO A 467 14.49 2.48 8.40
N GLY A 468 13.52 3.39 8.46
CA GLY A 468 13.50 4.65 7.72
C GLY A 468 13.40 5.82 8.69
N VAL A 469 13.95 6.97 8.35
CA VAL A 469 13.86 8.17 9.20
C VAL A 469 13.07 9.25 8.45
N VAL A 470 12.05 9.78 9.11
CA VAL A 470 11.20 10.85 8.57
C VAL A 470 11.23 12.02 9.55
N TRP A 471 11.59 13.21 9.05
CA TRP A 471 11.60 14.44 9.81
C TRP A 471 10.32 15.22 9.56
N TRP A 472 9.69 15.63 10.65
CA TRP A 472 8.43 16.34 10.66
C TRP A 472 8.61 17.71 11.33
N HIS A 473 7.79 18.67 10.90
CA HIS A 473 7.60 19.94 11.59
C HIS A 473 6.14 20.36 11.44
N ASP A 474 5.43 20.54 12.56
CA ASP A 474 4.03 21.00 12.60
C ASP A 474 3.08 20.20 11.68
N GLY A 475 3.28 18.89 11.59
CA GLY A 475 2.48 17.99 10.73
C GLY A 475 2.93 17.92 9.27
N VAL A 476 3.98 18.66 8.89
CA VAL A 476 4.58 18.67 7.55
C VAL A 476 5.83 17.79 7.51
N ILE A 477 5.98 16.98 6.46
CA ILE A 477 7.18 16.17 6.25
C ILE A 477 8.27 17.03 5.61
N LEU A 478 9.33 17.37 6.36
CA LEU A 478 10.45 18.14 5.81
C LEU A 478 11.41 17.27 5.00
N LYS A 479 11.77 16.10 5.53
CA LYS A 479 12.79 15.25 4.91
C LYS A 479 12.65 13.77 5.24
N LYS A 480 13.13 12.92 4.34
CA LYS A 480 13.20 11.47 4.53
C LYS A 480 14.58 10.93 4.21
N TRP A 481 14.99 9.92 4.97
CA TRP A 481 16.25 9.21 4.70
C TRP A 481 16.08 7.70 4.69
N HIS A 482 16.65 7.08 3.66
CA HIS A 482 16.90 5.65 3.63
C HIS A 482 17.98 5.28 4.66
N LYS A 483 17.88 4.11 5.28
CA LYS A 483 18.86 3.59 6.27
C LYS A 483 20.32 3.74 5.84
N SER A 484 20.61 3.48 4.57
CA SER A 484 21.98 3.52 4.04
C SER A 484 22.49 4.93 3.74
N ARG A 485 21.63 5.94 3.79
CA ARG A 485 21.89 7.33 3.38
C ARG A 485 21.56 8.33 4.50
N LEU A 486 21.35 7.87 5.72
CA LEU A 486 21.17 8.75 6.88
C LEU A 486 22.46 9.56 7.11
N PRO A 487 22.42 10.90 7.03
CA PRO A 487 23.57 11.74 7.29
C PRO A 487 23.88 11.81 8.79
N GLU A 488 25.03 12.40 9.13
CA GLU A 488 25.32 12.76 10.52
C GLU A 488 24.45 13.95 10.94
N PHE A 489 23.91 13.91 12.15
CA PHE A 489 22.99 14.95 12.64
C PHE A 489 23.57 16.37 12.53
N GLN A 490 24.86 16.53 12.87
CA GLN A 490 25.57 17.81 12.86
C GLN A 490 25.61 18.48 11.49
N SER A 491 25.54 17.71 10.39
CA SER A 491 25.59 18.27 9.05
C SER A 491 24.26 18.85 8.57
N ILE A 492 23.15 18.50 9.24
CA ILE A 492 21.79 18.87 8.82
C ILE A 492 21.06 19.71 9.86
N GLU A 493 21.56 19.77 11.10
CA GLU A 493 20.88 20.45 12.21
C GLU A 493 20.62 21.94 11.93
N THR A 494 21.54 22.63 11.24
CA THR A 494 21.41 24.07 11.01
C THR A 494 20.33 24.39 9.99
N ASP A 495 20.22 23.56 8.95
CA ASP A 495 19.26 23.78 7.88
C ASP A 495 17.84 23.42 8.35
N LEU A 496 17.68 22.26 8.99
CA LEU A 496 16.35 21.74 9.36
C LEU A 496 15.75 22.39 10.59
N LEU A 497 16.55 22.82 11.57
CA LEU A 497 16.05 23.56 12.73
C LEU A 497 15.80 25.04 12.41
N ALA A 498 16.27 25.53 11.26
CA ALA A 498 16.03 26.90 10.80
C ALA A 498 14.77 27.02 9.92
N GLU A 499 14.35 25.94 9.27
CA GLU A 499 13.07 25.83 8.56
C GLU A 499 11.92 25.90 9.58
N ARG A 500 11.39 27.11 9.76
CA ARG A 500 10.20 27.45 10.56
C ARG A 500 8.96 27.53 9.69
#